data_AF-A0AAV2E7B2-F1
#
_entry.id   AF-A0AAV2E7B2-F1
#
_cell.length_a   1.000
_cell.length_b   1.000
_cell.length_c   1.000
_cell.angle_alpha   90.00
_cell.angle_beta   90.00
_cell.angle_gamma   90.00
#
_symmetry.space_group_name_H-M   'P 1'
#
loop_
_entity.id
_entity.type
_entity.pdbx_description
1 polymer ?
#
loop_
_entity_poly.entity_id
_entity_poly.type
_entity_poly.pdbx_seq_one_letter_code
_entity_poly.pdbx_strand_id
1 'polypeptide(L)'
;MSHVADEQVVQFSLEEVQSTRFRASRTLLGRLFTNDTISTLQLRDGLLDAWKLRGQLKVLKTKYGLFEIILPNEEAKKWPLARSPWIIKDKLLTLRSWSPNITKQNFEEMSLAPFRLQLW
;
A
#
# COMPACT_ATOMS: atom_id res chain seq x y z
N MET A 1 35.35 -26.66 17.52
CA MET A 1 34.89 -25.28 17.74
C MET A 1 33.76 -25.04 16.74
N SER A 2 32.51 -25.13 17.17
CA SER A 2 31.35 -24.97 16.29
C SER A 2 30.68 -23.64 16.63
N HIS A 3 30.76 -22.69 15.70
CA HIS A 3 29.98 -21.45 15.74
C HIS A 3 28.51 -21.81 15.47
N VAL A 4 27.67 -21.82 16.51
CA VAL A 4 26.22 -21.82 16.36
C VAL A 4 25.81 -20.36 16.19
N ALA A 5 25.34 -20.02 15.00
CA ALA A 5 24.77 -18.72 14.73
C ALA A 5 23.49 -18.56 15.56
N ASP A 6 23.45 -17.51 16.35
CA ASP A 6 22.31 -17.06 17.15
C ASP A 6 21.15 -16.72 16.20
N GLU A 7 20.24 -17.66 15.99
CA GLU A 7 18.97 -17.41 15.32
C GLU A 7 18.14 -16.50 16.24
N GLN A 8 18.20 -15.19 15.98
CA GLN A 8 17.32 -14.22 16.64
C GLN A 8 15.88 -14.47 16.22
N VAL A 9 15.21 -15.37 16.93
CA VAL A 9 13.77 -15.59 16.81
C VAL A 9 13.07 -14.38 17.41
N VAL A 10 12.64 -13.44 16.55
CA VAL A 10 11.84 -12.30 16.97
C VAL A 10 10.48 -12.83 17.47
N GLN A 11 10.34 -12.94 18.78
CA GLN A 11 9.12 -13.39 19.43
C GLN A 11 8.13 -12.23 19.47
N PHE A 12 7.13 -12.25 18.57
CA PHE A 12 6.05 -11.28 18.58
C PHE A 12 4.94 -11.70 19.54
N SER A 13 4.42 -10.77 20.31
CA SER A 13 3.25 -11.01 21.16
C SER A 13 2.02 -11.28 20.29
N LEU A 14 1.09 -12.13 20.74
CA LEU A 14 -0.17 -12.40 20.03
C LEU A 14 -0.95 -11.11 19.68
N GLU A 15 -0.89 -10.12 20.57
CA GLU A 15 -1.49 -8.79 20.39
C GLU A 15 -0.79 -7.98 19.29
N GLU A 16 0.53 -8.08 19.17
CA GLU A 16 1.32 -7.45 18.10
C GLU A 16 1.03 -8.10 16.75
N VAL A 17 0.88 -9.43 16.73
CA VAL A 17 0.48 -10.17 15.53
C VAL A 17 -0.94 -9.81 15.10
N GLN A 18 -1.90 -9.73 16.04
CA GLN A 18 -3.29 -9.39 15.74
C GLN A 18 -3.44 -7.92 15.31
N SER A 19 -2.77 -6.99 15.98
CA SER A 19 -2.79 -5.57 15.61
C SER A 19 -2.12 -5.32 14.26
N THR A 20 -1.02 -6.03 13.97
CA THR A 20 -0.37 -6.00 12.64
C THR A 20 -1.27 -6.59 11.57
N ARG A 21 -1.93 -7.72 11.84
CA ARG A 21 -2.87 -8.36 10.91
C ARG A 21 -4.10 -7.50 10.64
N PHE A 22 -4.61 -6.81 11.66
CA PHE A 22 -5.75 -5.89 11.52
C PHE A 22 -5.36 -4.61 10.78
N ARG A 23 -4.14 -4.11 10.98
CA ARG A 23 -3.61 -3.01 10.16
C ARG A 23 -3.41 -3.45 8.72
N ALA A 24 -2.85 -4.64 8.50
CA ALA A 24 -2.61 -5.24 7.19
C ALA A 24 -3.90 -5.39 6.37
N SER A 25 -4.98 -5.88 6.97
CA SER A 25 -6.25 -6.15 6.27
C SER A 25 -6.87 -4.89 5.66
N ARG A 26 -6.69 -3.73 6.29
CA ARG A 26 -7.19 -2.41 5.85
C ARG A 26 -6.14 -1.52 5.17
N THR A 27 -4.93 -2.03 4.90
CA THR A 27 -3.86 -1.26 4.29
C THR A 27 -3.68 -1.63 2.81
N LEU A 28 -3.57 -0.60 1.98
CA LEU A 28 -3.11 -0.67 0.60
C LEU A 28 -1.70 -0.08 0.50
N LEU A 29 -0.91 -0.64 -0.40
CA LEU A 29 0.28 0.02 -0.91
C LEU A 29 -0.07 0.71 -2.22
N GLY A 30 0.27 1.98 -2.30
CA GLY A 30 0.11 2.81 -3.48
C GLY A 30 1.45 3.23 -4.06
N ARG A 31 1.59 3.16 -5.38
CA ARG A 31 2.73 3.75 -6.10
C ARG A 31 2.23 4.73 -7.15
N LEU A 32 2.79 5.94 -7.15
CA LEU A 32 2.50 6.92 -8.19
C LEU A 32 3.53 6.82 -9.32
N PHE A 33 3.04 6.89 -10.55
CA PHE A 33 3.84 7.00 -11.75
C PHE A 33 4.06 8.47 -12.08
N THR A 34 4.99 9.09 -11.37
CA THR A 34 5.42 10.46 -11.65
C THR A 34 6.82 10.69 -11.10
N ASN A 35 7.54 11.64 -11.71
CA ASN A 35 8.78 12.17 -11.18
C ASN A 35 8.53 13.33 -10.21
N ASP A 36 7.30 13.87 -10.19
CA ASP A 36 6.91 14.96 -9.30
C ASP A 36 6.66 14.46 -7.89
N THR A 37 7.11 15.27 -6.92
CA THR A 37 6.77 15.02 -5.53
C THR A 37 5.29 15.37 -5.28
N ILE A 38 4.58 14.47 -4.59
CA ILE A 38 3.28 14.78 -4.01
C ILE A 38 3.39 14.66 -2.49
N SER A 39 2.74 15.57 -1.78
CA SER A 39 2.61 15.46 -0.33
C SER A 39 1.60 14.37 0.03
N THR A 40 1.78 13.74 1.19
CA THR A 40 0.81 12.76 1.73
C THR A 40 -0.58 13.38 1.93
N LEU A 41 -0.64 14.68 2.26
CA LEU A 41 -1.89 15.43 2.38
C LEU A 41 -2.62 15.57 1.04
N GLN A 42 -1.92 16.01 -0.01
CA GLN A 42 -2.52 16.14 -1.35
C GLN A 42 -2.99 14.79 -1.89
N LEU A 43 -2.21 13.72 -1.65
CA LEU A 43 -2.61 12.37 -2.02
C LEU A 43 -3.85 11.94 -1.22
N ARG A 44 -3.86 12.15 0.11
CA ARG A 44 -5.01 11.86 0.97
C ARG A 44 -6.28 12.54 0.46
N ASP A 45 -6.24 13.84 0.22
CA ASP A 45 -7.43 14.60 -0.19
C ASP A 45 -7.93 14.16 -1.57
N GLY A 46 -7.01 13.87 -2.50
CA GLY A 46 -7.36 13.29 -3.80
C GLY A 46 -7.99 11.90 -3.69
N LEU A 47 -7.53 11.05 -2.77
CA LEU A 47 -8.12 9.72 -2.54
C LEU A 47 -9.49 9.82 -1.87
N LEU A 48 -9.67 10.74 -0.92
CA LEU A 48 -10.96 10.98 -0.27
C LEU A 48 -12.03 11.40 -1.29
N ASP A 49 -11.66 12.28 -2.21
CA ASP A 49 -12.52 12.72 -3.31
C ASP A 49 -12.82 11.57 -4.29
N ALA A 50 -11.78 10.93 -4.83
CA ALA A 50 -11.91 9.87 -5.83
C ALA A 50 -12.70 8.65 -5.30
N TRP A 51 -12.54 8.31 -4.02
CA TRP A 51 -13.20 7.16 -3.41
C TRP A 51 -14.45 7.53 -2.61
N LYS A 52 -14.85 8.81 -2.62
CA LYS A 52 -16.03 9.33 -1.91
C LYS A 52 -16.06 8.94 -0.42
N LEU A 53 -14.89 8.95 0.22
CA LEU A 53 -14.75 8.60 1.64
C LEU A 53 -14.93 9.84 2.52
N ARG A 54 -15.66 9.72 3.63
CA ARG A 54 -15.91 10.82 4.58
C ARG A 54 -14.75 11.03 5.57
N GLY A 55 -13.56 11.34 5.06
CA GLY A 55 -12.39 11.75 5.87
C GLY A 55 -11.65 10.65 6.63
N GLN A 56 -12.08 9.39 6.53
CA GLN A 56 -11.59 8.27 7.37
C GLN A 56 -10.31 7.59 6.87
N LEU A 57 -9.56 8.23 5.98
CA LEU A 57 -8.37 7.67 5.34
C LEU A 57 -7.09 8.34 5.84
N LYS A 58 -6.06 7.52 6.08
CA LYS A 58 -4.70 7.97 6.42
C LYS A 58 -3.73 7.56 5.31
N VAL A 59 -2.78 8.44 5.00
CA VAL A 59 -1.70 8.19 4.04
C VAL A 59 -0.38 8.41 4.74
N LEU A 60 0.50 7.41 4.67
CA LEU A 60 1.87 7.48 5.17
C LEU A 60 2.82 7.29 4.01
N LYS A 61 3.89 8.09 3.96
CA LYS A 61 4.96 7.89 2.98
C LYS A 61 5.90 6.83 3.52
N THR A 62 6.18 5.80 2.74
CA THR A 62 7.17 4.79 3.09
C THR A 62 8.47 5.01 2.32
N LYS A 63 9.46 4.17 2.59
CA LYS A 63 10.68 4.09 1.77
C LYS A 63 10.33 3.63 0.35
N TYR A 64 11.22 3.93 -0.60
CA TYR A 64 11.12 3.50 -2.02
C TYR A 64 9.97 4.11 -2.84
N GLY A 65 9.46 5.29 -2.46
CA GLY A 65 8.46 6.01 -3.25
C GLY A 65 7.05 5.43 -3.19
N LEU A 66 6.77 4.60 -2.17
CA LEU A 66 5.47 4.02 -1.92
C LEU A 66 4.71 4.80 -0.84
N PHE A 67 3.39 4.60 -0.86
CA PHE A 67 2.47 5.14 0.13
C PHE A 67 1.70 4.00 0.78
N GLU A 68 1.70 3.98 2.12
CA GLU A 68 0.75 3.19 2.89
C GLU A 68 -0.56 3.97 3.00
N ILE A 69 -1.62 3.38 2.47
CA ILE A 69 -2.97 3.95 2.48
C ILE A 69 -3.81 3.09 3.42
N ILE A 70 -4.15 3.63 4.58
CA ILE A 70 -4.89 2.93 5.63
C ILE A 70 -6.34 3.38 5.54
N LEU A 71 -7.21 2.42 5.25
CA LEU A 71 -8.66 2.61 5.14
C LEU A 71 -9.36 2.34 6.48
N PRO A 72 -10.60 2.84 6.66
CA PRO A 72 -11.32 2.63 7.92
C PRO A 72 -11.59 1.16 8.22
N ASN A 73 -11.88 0.36 7.20
CA ASN A 73 -12.18 -1.06 7.31
C ASN A 73 -11.76 -1.82 6.04
N GLU A 74 -11.83 -3.15 6.09
CA GLU A 74 -11.46 -4.01 4.96
C GLU A 74 -12.42 -3.86 3.77
N GLU A 75 -13.71 -3.61 4.00
CA GLU A 75 -14.68 -3.43 2.92
C GLU A 75 -14.39 -2.19 2.08
N ALA A 76 -14.03 -1.09 2.74
CA ALA A 76 -13.62 0.15 2.09
C ALA A 76 -12.39 -0.06 1.20
N LYS A 77 -11.56 -1.08 1.45
CA LYS A 77 -10.39 -1.43 0.63
C LYS A 77 -10.77 -2.10 -0.68
N LYS A 78 -11.81 -2.93 -0.68
CA LYS A 78 -12.13 -3.83 -1.81
C LYS A 78 -12.39 -3.06 -3.10
N TRP A 79 -13.19 -2.01 -3.02
CA TRP A 79 -13.58 -1.23 -4.19
C TRP A 79 -12.43 -0.42 -4.81
N PRO A 80 -11.62 0.34 -4.04
CA PRO A 80 -10.41 0.97 -4.54
C PRO A 80 -9.44 -0.02 -5.19
N LEU A 81 -9.21 -1.17 -4.56
CA LEU A 81 -8.28 -2.16 -5.07
C LEU A 81 -8.75 -2.79 -6.39
N ALA A 82 -10.02 -3.15 -6.49
CA ALA A 82 -10.59 -3.80 -7.68
C ALA A 82 -10.63 -2.88 -8.91
N ARG A 83 -10.66 -1.56 -8.71
CA ARG A 83 -10.70 -0.55 -9.78
C ARG A 83 -9.36 0.14 -10.01
N SER A 84 -8.28 -0.38 -9.42
CA SER A 84 -6.92 0.07 -9.74
C SER A 84 -6.61 -0.23 -11.22
N PRO A 85 -5.93 0.69 -11.95
CA PRO A 85 -5.29 1.90 -11.47
C PRO A 85 -6.23 3.12 -11.38
N TRP A 86 -5.84 4.10 -10.58
CA TRP A 86 -6.56 5.36 -10.37
C TRP A 86 -5.78 6.54 -10.94
N ILE A 87 -6.50 7.57 -11.39
CA ILE A 87 -5.89 8.87 -11.67
C ILE A 87 -6.19 9.78 -10.48
N ILE A 88 -5.15 10.25 -9.79
CA ILE A 88 -5.25 11.11 -8.62
C ILE A 88 -4.38 12.33 -8.87
N LYS A 89 -4.98 13.53 -8.95
CA LYS A 89 -4.26 14.79 -9.23
C LYS A 89 -3.36 14.66 -10.47
N ASP A 90 -3.94 14.16 -11.56
CA ASP A 90 -3.28 13.95 -12.86
C ASP A 90 -2.12 12.92 -12.85
N LYS A 91 -2.01 12.13 -11.77
CA LYS A 91 -0.97 11.11 -11.60
C LYS A 91 -1.60 9.74 -11.51
N LEU A 92 -1.04 8.78 -12.25
CA LEU A 92 -1.50 7.39 -12.20
C LEU A 92 -1.02 6.74 -10.89
N LEU A 93 -1.96 6.22 -10.12
CA LEU A 93 -1.76 5.50 -8.87
C LEU A 93 -2.10 4.02 -9.07
N THR A 94 -1.13 3.14 -8.87
CA THR A 94 -1.35 1.70 -8.80
C THR A 94 -1.46 1.26 -7.35
N LEU A 95 -2.39 0.33 -7.08
CA LEU A 95 -2.66 -0.18 -5.74
C LEU A 95 -2.38 -1.67 -5.66
N ARG A 96 -1.93 -2.11 -4.49
CA ARG A 96 -1.83 -3.53 -4.12
C ARG A 96 -2.26 -3.70 -2.67
N SER A 97 -2.85 -4.84 -2.33
CA SER A 97 -3.05 -5.18 -0.91
C SER A 97 -1.70 -5.32 -0.21
N TRP A 98 -1.58 -4.76 0.99
CA TRP A 98 -0.43 -5.06 1.83
C TRP A 98 -0.45 -6.54 2.22
N SER A 99 0.72 -7.18 2.21
CA SER A 99 0.92 -8.53 2.72
C SER A 99 2.29 -8.63 3.41
N PRO A 100 2.46 -9.53 4.39
CA PRO A 100 3.73 -9.66 5.10
C PRO A 100 4.89 -10.15 4.20
N ASN A 101 4.57 -10.79 3.07
CA ASN A 101 5.56 -11.35 2.13
C ASN A 101 5.88 -10.40 0.97
N ILE A 102 5.68 -9.09 1.11
CA ILE A 102 6.01 -8.15 0.03
C ILE A 102 7.53 -8.04 -0.10
N THR A 103 8.03 -8.56 -1.22
CA THR A 103 9.45 -8.55 -1.58
C THR A 103 9.79 -7.40 -2.52
N LYS A 104 11.10 -7.19 -2.78
CA LYS A 104 11.55 -6.17 -3.74
C LYS A 104 10.97 -6.35 -5.15
N GLN A 105 10.86 -7.60 -5.61
CA GLN A 105 10.26 -7.90 -6.91
C GLN A 105 8.80 -7.45 -6.98
N ASN A 106 8.05 -7.58 -5.88
CA ASN A 106 6.67 -7.12 -5.83
C ASN A 106 6.53 -5.59 -5.99
N PHE A 107 7.58 -4.83 -5.67
CA PHE A 107 7.64 -3.38 -5.90
C PHE A 107 7.96 -3.03 -7.36
N GLU A 108 8.77 -3.86 -8.03
CA GLU A 108 9.08 -3.70 -9.45
C GLU A 108 7.86 -4.02 -10.30
N GLU A 109 7.08 -5.05 -9.94
CA GLU A 109 5.79 -5.35 -10.58
C GLU A 109 4.81 -4.16 -10.55
N MET A 110 4.74 -3.43 -9.43
CA MET A 110 3.92 -2.20 -9.34
C MET A 110 4.41 -1.08 -10.25
N SER A 111 5.69 -1.13 -10.66
CA SER A 111 6.33 -0.21 -11.62
C SER A 111 6.10 -0.63 -13.08
N LEU A 112 5.77 -1.90 -13.31
CA LEU A 112 5.48 -2.45 -14.64
C LEU A 112 3.97 -2.58 -14.91
N ALA A 113 3.14 -2.41 -13.88
CA ALA A 113 1.69 -2.56 -13.94
C ALA A 113 0.95 -1.71 -15.00
N PRO A 114 1.32 -0.46 -15.35
CA PRO A 114 0.56 0.28 -16.37
C PRO A 114 0.70 -0.31 -17.77
N PHE A 115 1.65 -1.23 -18.01
CA PHE A 115 1.87 -1.82 -19.33
C PHE A 115 1.07 -3.11 -19.55
N ARG A 116 0.36 -3.63 -18.55
CA ARG A 116 -0.66 -4.67 -18.75
C ARG A 116 -2.03 -4.04 -19.02
N LEU A 117 -2.08 -3.09 -19.95
CA LEU A 117 -3.33 -2.71 -20.59
C LEU A 117 -3.86 -3.96 -21.31
N GLN A 118 -4.98 -4.50 -20.84
CA GLN A 118 -5.76 -5.43 -21.63
C GLN A 118 -6.29 -4.65 -22.83
N LEU A 119 -5.65 -4.86 -23.98
CA LEU A 119 -6.22 -4.54 -25.29
C LEU A 119 -7.53 -5.32 -25.41
N TRP A 120 -8.65 -4.60 -25.46
CA TRP A 120 -9.90 -5.08 -26.04
C TRP A 120 -10.05 -4.43 -27.41
#